data_AF-A0A3A5T5G4-F1
#
_entry.id   AF-A0A3A5T5G4-F1
#
_cell.length_a   1.000
_cell.length_b   1.000
_cell.length_c   1.000
_cell.angle_alpha   90.00
_cell.angle_beta   90.00
_cell.angle_gamma   90.00
#
_symmetry.space_group_name_H-M   'P 1'
#
loop_
_entity.id
_entity.type
_entity.pdbx_description
1 polymer ?
#
loop_
_entity_poly.entity_id
_entity_poly.type
_entity_poly.pdbx_seq_one_letter_code
_entity_poly.pdbx_strand_id
1 'polypeptide(L)'
;MLKWMRPLFFITTFTTVEFKKLLFMKLTSEIINILNAGGSVKINCKSKLTSELINIAMAASKNNVTLICTNAGCKLTSELINIAAAGKGHVVFELD
;
A
#
# COMPACT_ATOMS: atom_id res chain seq x y z
N MET A 1 43.39 12.44 9.58
CA MET A 1 42.31 12.68 8.60
C MET A 1 41.03 11.86 8.85
N LEU A 2 40.79 11.30 10.06
CA LEU A 2 39.62 10.42 10.34
C LEU A 2 38.51 11.05 11.21
N LYS A 3 38.72 12.26 11.76
CA LYS A 3 37.81 12.87 12.74
C LYS A 3 36.48 13.36 12.13
N TRP A 4 36.43 13.55 10.81
CA TRP A 4 35.28 14.09 10.08
C TRP A 4 34.49 13.05 9.26
N MET A 5 34.92 11.78 9.22
CA MET A 5 34.23 10.73 8.44
C MET A 5 33.01 10.12 9.15
N ARG A 6 32.88 10.30 10.47
CA ARG A 6 31.80 9.68 11.26
C ARG A 6 30.40 10.30 11.01
N PRO A 7 30.23 11.63 10.85
CA PRO A 7 28.93 12.22 10.55
C PRO A 7 28.42 11.82 9.15
N LEU A 8 29.30 11.79 8.13
CA LEU A 8 28.91 11.39 6.79
C LEU A 8 28.47 9.92 6.71
N PHE A 9 29.15 9.00 7.40
CA PHE A 9 28.75 7.60 7.47
C PHE A 9 27.41 7.38 8.18
N PHE A 10 27.09 8.22 9.17
CA PHE A 10 25.81 8.14 9.87
C PHE A 10 24.65 8.68 9.00
N ILE A 11 24.89 9.76 8.26
CA ILE A 11 23.88 10.32 7.34
C ILE A 11 23.61 9.34 6.19
N THR A 12 24.63 8.71 5.60
CA THR A 12 24.45 7.78 4.48
C THR A 12 23.79 6.46 4.90
N THR A 13 24.07 5.96 6.09
CA THR A 13 23.38 4.77 6.61
C THR A 13 21.93 5.09 7.02
N PHE A 14 21.66 6.26 7.60
CA PHE A 14 20.29 6.66 7.93
C PHE A 14 19.42 6.85 6.67
N THR A 15 19.93 7.56 5.65
CA THR A 15 19.18 7.73 4.40
C THR A 15 18.97 6.41 3.69
N THR A 16 19.95 5.50 3.64
CA THR A 16 19.78 4.19 2.97
C THR A 16 18.77 3.29 3.68
N VAL A 17 18.65 3.34 5.02
CA VAL A 17 17.64 2.56 5.75
C VAL A 17 16.23 3.12 5.53
N GLU A 18 16.06 4.43 5.56
CA GLU A 18 14.80 5.12 5.18
C GLU A 18 14.43 4.82 3.72
N PHE A 19 15.38 4.93 2.79
CA PHE A 19 15.17 4.59 1.38
C PHE A 19 14.82 3.11 1.18
N LYS A 20 15.42 2.19 1.95
CA LYS A 20 15.10 0.76 1.87
C LYS A 20 13.69 0.46 2.39
N LYS A 21 13.22 1.23 3.38
CA LYS A 21 11.85 1.16 3.91
C LYS A 21 10.83 1.75 2.92
N LEU A 22 11.21 2.78 2.18
CA LEU A 22 10.44 3.36 1.06
C LEU A 22 10.44 2.45 -0.18
N LEU A 23 11.53 1.74 -0.46
CA LEU A 23 11.68 0.80 -1.59
C LEU A 23 10.87 -0.48 -1.44
N PHE A 24 10.43 -0.81 -0.23
CA PHE A 24 9.52 -1.94 0.01
C PHE A 24 8.03 -1.58 -0.08
N MET A 25 7.68 -0.40 -0.60
CA MET A 25 6.34 -0.19 -1.14
C MET A 25 6.25 -0.86 -2.50
N LYS A 26 5.66 -2.05 -2.55
CA LYS A 26 5.26 -2.66 -3.82
C LYS A 26 4.43 -1.67 -4.62
N LEU A 27 4.84 -1.47 -5.87
CA LEU A 27 4.10 -0.64 -6.80
C LEU A 27 2.68 -1.18 -6.96
N THR A 28 1.76 -0.28 -7.21
CA THR A 28 0.33 -0.61 -7.43
C THR A 28 0.16 -1.63 -8.57
N SER A 29 1.02 -1.58 -9.59
CA SER A 29 1.09 -2.57 -10.67
C SER A 29 1.51 -3.96 -10.20
N GLU A 30 2.47 -4.08 -9.29
CA GLU A 30 2.88 -5.38 -8.74
C GLU A 30 1.78 -6.00 -7.89
N ILE A 31 1.08 -5.18 -7.11
CA ILE A 31 -0.06 -5.62 -6.30
C ILE A 31 -1.17 -6.14 -7.21
N ILE A 32 -1.47 -5.41 -8.29
CA ILE A 32 -2.42 -5.84 -9.32
C ILE A 32 -1.98 -7.17 -9.96
N ASN A 33 -0.68 -7.37 -10.22
CA ASN A 33 -0.18 -8.63 -10.75
C ASN A 33 -0.36 -9.80 -9.76
N ILE A 34 -0.16 -9.56 -8.46
CA ILE A 34 -0.43 -10.56 -7.42
C ILE A 34 -1.93 -10.90 -7.38
N LEU A 35 -2.80 -9.89 -7.46
CA LEU A 35 -4.25 -10.07 -7.51
C LEU A 35 -4.68 -10.84 -8.78
N ASN A 36 -4.08 -10.53 -9.93
CA ASN A 36 -4.31 -11.24 -11.19
C ASN A 36 -3.82 -12.69 -11.15
N ALA A 37 -2.78 -12.99 -10.36
CA ALA A 37 -2.32 -14.35 -10.13
C ALA A 37 -3.20 -15.14 -9.15
N GLY A 38 -4.26 -14.53 -8.60
CA GLY A 38 -5.15 -15.16 -7.61
C GLY A 38 -4.75 -14.91 -6.15
N GLY A 39 -3.74 -14.06 -5.90
CA GLY A 39 -3.29 -13.72 -4.56
C GLY A 39 -4.15 -12.65 -3.91
N SER A 40 -4.57 -12.87 -2.67
CA SER A 40 -5.21 -11.82 -1.85
C SER A 40 -4.15 -10.95 -1.17
N VAL A 41 -4.45 -9.66 -0.96
CA VAL A 41 -3.46 -8.70 -0.44
C VAL A 41 -4.04 -7.91 0.73
N LYS A 42 -3.24 -7.71 1.77
CA LYS A 42 -3.51 -6.80 2.88
C LYS A 42 -2.71 -5.51 2.68
N ILE A 43 -3.39 -4.36 2.67
CA ILE A 43 -2.82 -3.04 2.39
C ILE A 43 -3.27 -2.07 3.47
N ASN A 44 -2.34 -1.24 3.92
CA ASN A 44 -2.64 -0.11 4.80
C ASN A 44 -3.19 1.07 3.97
N CYS A 45 -4.42 1.50 4.26
CA CYS A 45 -5.06 2.64 3.60
C CYS A 45 -4.32 3.96 3.82
N LYS A 46 -3.51 4.08 4.88
CA LYS A 46 -2.70 5.26 5.18
C LYS A 46 -1.48 5.39 4.28
N SER A 47 -0.95 4.27 3.77
CA SER A 47 0.26 4.29 2.94
C SER A 47 -0.01 4.51 1.45
N LYS A 48 -1.27 4.45 0.99
CA LYS A 48 -1.62 4.58 -0.43
C LYS A 48 -2.68 5.63 -0.70
N LEU A 49 -2.63 6.14 -1.93
CA LEU A 49 -3.64 7.07 -2.45
C LEU A 49 -4.96 6.34 -2.71
N THR A 50 -6.06 7.09 -2.58
CA THR A 50 -7.42 6.54 -2.77
C THR A 50 -7.63 6.03 -4.20
N SER A 51 -7.09 6.72 -5.20
CA SER A 51 -7.14 6.29 -6.60
C SER A 51 -6.43 4.96 -6.84
N GLU A 52 -5.29 4.72 -6.17
CA GLU A 52 -4.58 3.45 -6.26
C GLU A 52 -5.38 2.33 -5.61
N LEU A 53 -5.97 2.57 -4.43
CA LEU A 53 -6.81 1.61 -3.73
C LEU A 53 -8.03 1.21 -4.58
N ILE A 54 -8.65 2.17 -5.29
CA ILE A 54 -9.74 1.89 -6.24
C ILE A 54 -9.26 0.95 -7.37
N ASN A 55 -8.11 1.22 -7.97
CA ASN A 55 -7.55 0.37 -9.03
C ASN A 55 -7.24 -1.05 -8.54
N ILE A 56 -6.68 -1.17 -7.33
CA ILE A 56 -6.41 -2.44 -6.68
C ILE A 56 -7.72 -3.18 -6.38
N ALA A 57 -8.74 -2.49 -5.87
CA ALA A 57 -10.05 -3.07 -5.60
C ALA A 57 -10.74 -3.57 -6.88
N MET A 58 -10.64 -2.82 -7.99
CA MET A 58 -11.14 -3.29 -9.29
C MET A 58 -10.43 -4.56 -9.75
N ALA A 59 -9.10 -4.63 -9.61
CA ALA A 59 -8.34 -5.83 -9.95
C ALA A 59 -8.71 -7.00 -9.03
N ALA A 60 -8.99 -6.74 -7.75
CA ALA A 60 -9.44 -7.74 -6.80
C ALA A 60 -10.80 -8.33 -7.21
N SER A 61 -11.77 -7.47 -7.52
CA SER A 61 -13.09 -7.87 -8.01
C SER A 61 -13.02 -8.67 -9.29
N LYS A 62 -12.17 -8.27 -10.25
CA LYS A 62 -12.05 -8.94 -11.55
C LYS A 62 -11.60 -10.40 -11.42
N ASN A 63 -10.75 -10.69 -10.45
CA ASN A 63 -10.18 -12.03 -10.25
C ASN A 63 -10.82 -12.80 -9.09
N ASN A 64 -11.91 -12.28 -8.49
CA ASN A 64 -12.58 -12.84 -7.32
C ASN A 64 -11.67 -13.03 -6.09
N VAL A 65 -10.65 -12.18 -5.93
CA VAL A 65 -9.69 -12.24 -4.81
C VAL A 65 -10.01 -11.16 -3.78
N THR A 66 -9.60 -11.37 -2.53
CA THR A 66 -9.93 -10.45 -1.45
C THR A 66 -8.84 -9.39 -1.25
N LEU A 67 -9.26 -8.14 -1.15
CA LEU A 67 -8.44 -7.02 -0.70
C LEU A 67 -8.79 -6.69 0.75
N ILE A 68 -7.80 -6.71 1.65
CA ILE A 68 -7.98 -6.29 3.04
C ILE A 68 -7.34 -4.91 3.22
N CYS A 69 -8.17 -3.92 3.51
CA CYS A 69 -7.83 -2.53 3.71
C CYS A 69 -7.72 -2.24 5.21
N THR A 70 -6.50 -2.07 5.73
CA THR A 70 -6.26 -1.77 7.15
C THR A 70 -6.18 -0.28 7.41
N ASN A 71 -6.53 0.13 8.64
CA ASN A 71 -6.59 1.54 9.04
C ASN A 71 -7.47 2.37 8.08
N ALA A 72 -8.57 1.79 7.62
CA ALA A 72 -9.48 2.43 6.68
C ALA A 72 -10.16 3.68 7.29
N GLY A 73 -10.19 3.79 8.62
CA GLY A 73 -10.69 4.95 9.35
C GLY A 73 -9.93 6.26 9.09
N CYS A 74 -8.75 6.24 8.45
CA CYS A 74 -8.05 7.46 8.06
C CYS A 74 -8.59 8.11 6.77
N LYS A 75 -9.57 7.49 6.09
CA LYS A 75 -10.15 7.96 4.82
C LYS A 75 -11.57 8.45 5.03
N LEU A 76 -12.03 9.32 4.13
CA LEU A 76 -13.41 9.80 4.16
C LEU A 76 -14.38 8.68 3.81
N THR A 77 -15.59 8.70 4.37
CA THR A 77 -16.62 7.71 4.07
C THR A 77 -16.95 7.64 2.56
N SER A 78 -16.92 8.79 1.86
CA SER A 78 -17.11 8.83 0.40
C SER A 78 -16.02 8.09 -0.36
N GLU A 79 -14.77 8.17 0.09
CA GLU A 79 -13.65 7.44 -0.50
C GLU A 79 -13.77 5.94 -0.27
N LEU A 80 -14.16 5.54 0.94
CA LEU A 80 -14.40 4.13 1.27
C LEU A 80 -15.53 3.54 0.44
N ILE A 81 -16.62 4.28 0.24
CA ILE A 81 -17.72 3.89 -0.65
C ILE A 81 -17.21 3.70 -2.09
N ASN A 82 -16.37 4.61 -2.60
CA ASN A 82 -15.81 4.48 -3.94
C ASN A 82 -14.91 3.23 -4.09
N ILE A 83 -14.07 2.94 -3.09
CA ILE A 83 -13.23 1.74 -3.06
C ILE A 83 -14.11 0.47 -2.97
N ALA A 84 -15.14 0.49 -2.13
CA ALA A 84 -16.08 -0.62 -1.98
C ALA A 84 -16.85 -0.89 -3.27
N ALA A 85 -17.33 0.16 -3.93
CA ALA A 85 -18.03 0.09 -5.21
C ALA A 85 -17.14 -0.50 -6.32
N ALA A 86 -15.87 -0.10 -6.35
CA ALA A 86 -14.87 -0.65 -7.26
C ALA A 86 -14.60 -2.14 -7.02
N GLY A 87 -14.60 -2.55 -5.75
CA GLY A 87 -14.34 -3.93 -5.34
C GLY A 87 -15.55 -4.87 -5.38
N LYS A 88 -16.78 -4.36 -5.55
CA LYS A 88 -18.02 -5.15 -5.67
C LYS A 88 -18.18 -6.28 -4.64
N GLY A 89 -17.78 -6.04 -3.39
CA GLY A 89 -17.87 -7.03 -2.30
C GLY A 89 -16.57 -7.82 -2.02
N HIS A 90 -15.51 -7.62 -2.80
CA HIS A 90 -14.21 -8.26 -2.60
C HIS A 90 -13.23 -7.41 -1.76
N VAL A 91 -13.73 -6.41 -1.04
CA VAL A 91 -12.91 -5.52 -0.19
C VAL A 91 -13.42 -5.58 1.23
N VAL A 92 -12.51 -5.85 2.17
CA VAL A 92 -12.76 -5.86 3.60
C VAL A 92 -12.08 -4.65 4.21
N PHE A 93 -12.81 -3.83 4.95
CA PHE A 93 -12.28 -2.66 5.64
C PHE A 93 -12.14 -2.95 7.14
N GLU A 94 -10.93 -2.77 7.65
CA GLU A 94 -10.62 -2.79 9.09
C GLU A 94 -10.75 -1.35 9.60
N LEU A 95 -11.86 -1.08 10.29
CA LEU A 95 -12.22 0.19 10.90
C LEU A 95 -11.88 0.15 12.41
N ASP A 96 -10.60 -0.01 12.73
CA ASP A 96 -10.06 0.21 14.08
C ASP A 96 -9.63 1.67 14.28
#